data_AF-A0A7C1J8Q5-F1
#
_entry.id   AF-A0A7C1J8Q5-F1
#
_cell.length_a   1.000
_cell.length_b   1.000
_cell.length_c   1.000
_cell.angle_alpha   90.00
_cell.angle_beta   90.00
_cell.angle_gamma   90.00
#
_symmetry.space_group_name_H-M   'P 1'
#
loop_
_entity.id
_entity.type
_entity.pdbx_description
1 polymer ?
#
loop_
_entity_poly.entity_id
_entity_poly.type
_entity_poly.pdbx_seq_one_letter_code
_entity_poly.pdbx_strand_id
1 'polypeptide(L)'
;MSAEERLAVARAFADLSPTETAALQGPEGLSLPRAEQMVENVVGIFGLPLGIATNFTINGRDYLIPMAVEEPSVIAGASYAACLAR
;
A
#
# COMPACT_ATOMS: atom_id res chain seq x y z
N MET A 1 5.52 8.00 -13.50
CA MET A 1 4.21 7.39 -13.22
C MET A 1 3.49 8.19 -12.15
N SER A 2 2.19 8.45 -12.33
CA SER A 2 1.30 9.03 -11.32
C SER A 2 0.92 7.97 -10.25
N ALA A 3 0.22 8.36 -9.18
CA ALA A 3 -0.30 7.41 -8.20
C ALA A 3 -1.35 6.46 -8.82
N GLU A 4 -2.19 6.98 -9.70
CA GLU A 4 -3.22 6.22 -10.42
C GLU A 4 -2.62 5.19 -11.38
N GLU A 5 -1.59 5.58 -12.16
CA GLU A 5 -0.88 4.65 -13.04
C GLU A 5 -0.19 3.54 -12.25
N ARG A 6 0.39 3.85 -11.08
CA ARG A 6 0.99 2.83 -10.20
C ARG A 6 -0.08 1.87 -9.64
N LEU A 7 -1.22 2.40 -9.24
CA LEU A 7 -2.33 1.59 -8.73
C LEU A 7 -2.88 0.66 -9.83
N ALA A 8 -2.98 1.13 -11.07
CA ALA A 8 -3.40 0.29 -12.20
C ALA A 8 -2.44 -0.89 -12.42
N VAL A 9 -1.12 -0.67 -12.33
CA VAL A 9 -0.12 -1.74 -12.42
C VAL A 9 -0.22 -2.71 -11.24
N ALA A 10 -0.35 -2.20 -10.02
CA ALA A 10 -0.49 -3.05 -8.82
C ALA A 10 -1.77 -3.89 -8.87
N ARG A 11 -2.89 -3.31 -9.31
CA ARG A 11 -4.15 -4.01 -9.53
C ARG A 11 -3.99 -5.15 -10.53
N ALA A 12 -3.36 -4.89 -11.68
CA ALA A 12 -3.17 -5.91 -12.70
C ALA A 12 -2.25 -7.05 -12.23
N PHE A 13 -1.22 -6.73 -11.43
CA PHE A 13 -0.32 -7.74 -10.87
C PHE A 13 -0.99 -8.62 -9.81
N ALA A 14 -1.76 -8.01 -8.90
CA ALA A 14 -2.36 -8.69 -7.75
C ALA A 14 -3.81 -9.16 -7.99
N ASP A 15 -4.33 -9.00 -9.20
CA ASP A 15 -5.71 -9.33 -9.59
C ASP A 15 -6.77 -8.70 -8.67
N LEU A 16 -6.60 -7.41 -8.34
CA LEU A 16 -7.50 -6.72 -7.42
C LEU A 16 -8.82 -6.34 -8.09
N SER A 17 -9.92 -6.57 -7.38
CA SER A 17 -11.24 -6.08 -7.74
C SER A 17 -11.31 -4.54 -7.67
N PRO A 18 -12.32 -3.91 -8.31
CA PRO A 18 -12.55 -2.47 -8.18
C PRO A 18 -12.74 -2.03 -6.72
N THR A 19 -13.42 -2.84 -5.90
CA THR A 19 -13.65 -2.56 -4.48
C THR A 19 -12.36 -2.61 -3.67
N GLU A 20 -11.51 -3.61 -3.90
CA GLU A 20 -10.20 -3.69 -3.22
C GLU A 20 -9.28 -2.54 -3.65
N THR A 21 -9.36 -2.14 -4.93
CA THR A 21 -8.60 -0.99 -5.45
C THR A 21 -9.02 0.32 -4.79
N ALA A 22 -10.33 0.53 -4.61
CA ALA A 22 -10.88 1.72 -3.97
C ALA A 22 -10.46 1.83 -2.48
N ALA A 23 -10.39 0.69 -1.77
CA ALA A 23 -9.96 0.65 -0.38
C ALA A 23 -8.51 1.15 -0.16
N LEU A 24 -7.65 1.09 -1.20
CA LEU A 24 -6.26 1.55 -1.13
C LEU A 24 -6.09 3.08 -1.28
N GLN A 25 -7.12 3.79 -1.75
CA GLN A 25 -7.03 5.22 -2.05
C GLN A 25 -7.40 6.15 -0.88
N GLY A 26 -7.80 5.59 0.27
CA GLY A 26 -8.03 6.34 1.51
C GLY A 26 -9.51 6.51 1.90
N PRO A 27 -10.35 7.23 1.12
CA PRO A 27 -11.74 7.53 1.49
C PRO A 27 -12.59 6.29 1.79
N GLU A 28 -12.31 5.17 1.12
CA GLU A 28 -13.02 3.90 1.32
C GLU A 28 -12.26 2.91 2.21
N GLY A 29 -11.05 3.23 2.65
CA GLY A 29 -10.21 2.33 3.45
C GLY A 29 -10.71 2.20 4.89
N LEU A 30 -10.81 3.33 5.60
CA LEU A 30 -11.30 3.39 6.98
C LEU A 30 -12.28 4.55 7.13
N SER A 31 -13.53 4.24 7.45
CA SER A 31 -14.56 5.24 7.73
C SER A 31 -14.61 5.59 9.22
N LEU A 32 -15.05 6.81 9.56
CA LEU A 32 -15.16 7.25 10.95
C LEU A 32 -16.07 6.33 11.80
N PRO A 33 -17.27 5.91 11.34
CA PRO A 33 -18.09 4.97 12.10
C PRO A 33 -17.42 3.61 12.35
N ARG A 34 -16.60 3.14 11.40
CA ARG A 34 -15.82 1.91 11.59
C ARG A 34 -14.69 2.12 12.60
N ALA A 35 -14.03 3.28 12.56
CA ALA A 35 -12.99 3.63 13.53
C ALA A 35 -13.56 3.73 14.95
N GLU A 36 -14.75 4.31 15.14
CA GLU A 36 -15.46 4.36 16.43
C GLU A 36 -15.76 2.98 17.03
N GLN A 37 -15.88 1.95 16.19
CA GLN A 37 -16.05 0.56 16.62
C GLN A 37 -14.72 -0.15 16.92
N MET A 38 -13.59 0.43 16.52
CA MET A 38 -12.26 -0.19 16.68
C MET A 38 -11.59 0.16 18.01
N VAL A 39 -11.75 1.40 18.49
CA VAL A 39 -11.13 1.89 19.74
C VAL A 39 -12.02 2.92 20.43
N GLU A 40 -11.79 3.18 21.72
CA GLU A 40 -12.55 4.16 22.50
C GLU A 40 -12.13 5.61 22.20
N ASN A 41 -13.01 6.57 22.49
CA ASN A 41 -12.75 8.02 22.40
C ASN A 41 -12.21 8.49 21.05
N VAL A 42 -12.67 7.88 19.95
CA VAL A 42 -12.31 8.28 18.59
C VAL A 42 -12.80 9.70 18.30
N VAL A 43 -11.88 10.55 17.85
CA VAL A 43 -12.18 11.93 17.42
C VAL A 43 -11.78 12.18 15.96
N GLY A 44 -11.22 11.18 15.28
CA GLY A 44 -10.77 11.29 13.90
C GLY A 44 -9.96 10.08 13.44
N ILE A 45 -9.45 10.15 12.21
CA ILE A 45 -8.59 9.14 11.59
C ILE A 45 -7.25 9.78 11.25
N PHE A 46 -6.17 9.08 11.58
CA PHE A 46 -4.82 9.45 11.19
C PHE A 46 -4.37 8.61 9.99
N GLY A 47 -4.01 9.26 8.89
CA GLY A 47 -3.56 8.59 7.66
C GLY A 47 -2.04 8.65 7.49
N LEU A 48 -1.46 7.58 6.95
CA LEU A 48 -0.07 7.51 6.51
C LEU A 48 0.02 7.26 5.00
N PRO A 49 1.07 7.75 4.31
CA PRO A 49 1.30 7.42 2.91
C PRO A 49 1.43 5.90 2.74
N LEU A 50 0.65 5.34 1.80
CA LEU A 50 0.74 3.94 1.40
C LEU A 50 1.49 3.84 0.06
N GLY A 51 2.62 3.15 0.05
CA GLY A 51 3.35 2.83 -1.17
C GLY A 51 3.59 1.34 -1.33
N ILE A 52 4.13 0.96 -2.49
CA ILE A 52 4.43 -0.43 -2.82
C ILE A 52 5.92 -0.54 -3.13
N ALA A 53 6.63 -1.37 -2.38
CA ALA A 53 7.99 -1.76 -2.72
C ALA A 53 7.98 -2.92 -3.73
N THR A 54 8.88 -2.84 -4.70
CA THR A 54 8.92 -3.74 -5.87
C THR A 54 10.16 -4.62 -5.85
N ASN A 55 10.23 -5.58 -6.78
CA ASN A 55 11.37 -6.47 -7.02
C ASN A 55 11.63 -7.55 -5.96
N PHE A 56 10.72 -7.77 -5.02
CA PHE A 56 10.89 -8.83 -4.03
C PHE A 56 10.60 -10.20 -4.66
N THR A 57 11.58 -11.10 -4.57
CA THR A 57 11.42 -12.52 -4.88
C THR A 57 11.66 -13.32 -3.61
N ILE A 58 10.63 -14.00 -3.11
CA ILE A 58 10.67 -14.79 -1.87
C ILE A 58 10.42 -16.24 -2.23
N ASN A 59 11.41 -17.11 -1.99
CA ASN A 59 11.36 -18.53 -2.34
C ASN A 59 10.97 -18.78 -3.80
N GLY A 60 11.56 -18.01 -4.73
CA GLY A 60 11.31 -18.14 -6.17
C GLY A 60 9.98 -17.56 -6.66
N ARG A 61 9.21 -16.87 -5.80
CA ARG A 61 7.97 -16.21 -6.17
C ARG A 61 8.05 -14.70 -5.98
N ASP A 62 7.56 -13.96 -6.97
CA ASP A 62 7.53 -12.49 -6.94
C ASP A 62 6.38 -11.95 -6.08
N TYR A 63 6.67 -10.91 -5.31
CA TYR A 63 5.71 -10.22 -4.46
C TYR A 63 5.82 -8.69 -4.59
N LEU A 64 4.68 -8.02 -4.48
CA LEU A 64 4.60 -6.59 -4.20
C LEU A 64 4.42 -6.41 -2.69
N ILE A 65 5.23 -5.54 -2.08
CA ILE A 65 5.21 -5.34 -0.62
C ILE A 65 4.57 -3.98 -0.29
N PRO A 66 3.35 -3.95 0.27
CA PRO A 66 2.74 -2.71 0.72
C PRO A 66 3.44 -2.14 1.96
N MET A 67 3.63 -0.83 2.00
CA MET A 67 4.33 -0.12 3.07
C MET A 67 3.58 1.16 3.43
N ALA A 68 3.17 1.30 4.69
CA ALA A 68 2.62 2.54 5.26
C ALA A 68 3.73 3.27 6.05
N VAL A 69 4.30 4.33 5.48
CA VAL A 69 5.48 5.02 6.04
C VAL A 69 5.56 6.47 5.54
N GLU A 70 5.97 7.38 6.42
CA GLU A 70 6.12 8.82 6.14
C GLU A 70 7.52 9.20 5.67
N GLU A 71 8.54 8.40 6.02
CA GLU A 71 9.93 8.71 5.74
C GLU A 71 10.26 8.61 4.23
N PRO A 72 10.82 9.67 3.63
CA PRO A 72 11.22 9.63 2.23
C PRO A 72 12.32 8.59 1.99
N SER A 73 12.42 8.11 0.75
CA SER A 73 13.43 7.15 0.30
C SER A 73 13.34 5.72 0.86
N VAL A 74 12.59 5.44 1.94
CA VAL A 74 12.48 4.09 2.51
C VAL A 74 11.99 3.07 1.48
N ILE A 75 10.85 3.33 0.82
CA ILE A 75 10.27 2.43 -0.19
C ILE A 75 11.21 2.28 -1.39
N ALA A 76 11.87 3.36 -1.80
CA ALA A 76 12.81 3.34 -2.93
C ALA A 76 14.05 2.51 -2.61
N GLY A 77 14.63 2.69 -1.41
CA GLY A 77 15.77 1.93 -0.92
C GLY A 77 15.45 0.44 -0.81
N ALA A 78 14.29 0.09 -0.25
CA ALA A 78 13.83 -1.30 -0.17
C ALA A 78 13.68 -1.93 -1.56
N SER A 79 13.03 -1.23 -2.50
CA SER A 79 12.82 -1.71 -3.87
C SER A 79 14.13 -1.89 -4.64
N TYR A 80 15.10 -1.00 -4.42
CA TYR A 80 16.42 -1.09 -5.03
C TYR A 80 17.24 -2.24 -4.47
N ALA A 81 17.28 -2.38 -3.14
CA ALA A 81 17.96 -3.49 -2.48
C ALA A 81 17.38 -4.85 -2.93
N ALA A 82 16.05 -4.96 -3.03
CA ALA A 82 15.40 -6.16 -3.54
C ALA A 82 15.80 -6.45 -4.99
N CYS A 83 15.89 -5.42 -5.85
CA CYS A 83 16.38 -5.58 -7.22
C CYS A 83 17.79 -6.17 -7.30
N LEU A 84 18.68 -5.74 -6.40
CA LEU A 84 20.06 -6.24 -6.32
C LEU A 84 20.16 -7.66 -5.78
N ALA A 85 19.23 -8.07 -4.92
CA ALA A 85 19.25 -9.36 -4.23
C ALA A 85 18.54 -10.50 -5.00
N ARG A 86 17.93 -10.18 -6.14
CA ARG A 86 17.16 -11.13 -6.97
C ARG A 86 18.00 -12.26 -7.56
#